data_AF-A0A800D959-F1
#
_entry.id   AF-A0A800D959-F1
#
_cell.length_a   1.000
_cell.length_b   1.000
_cell.length_c   1.000
_cell.angle_alpha   90.00
_cell.angle_beta   90.00
_cell.angle_gamma   90.00
#
_symmetry.space_group_name_H-M   'P 1'
#
loop_
_entity.id
_entity.type
_entity.pdbx_description
1 polymer ?
#
loop_
_entity_poly.entity_id
_entity_poly.type
_entity_poly.pdbx_seq_one_letter_code
_entity_poly.pdbx_strand_id
1 'polypeptide(L)'
;MLVSKPPSPSVTVKVMEQVRQSDKPAVVCFLGGDPEPIKAAGAIPASTLQEAAYLAAAQVKGYEGPPAEEVIAREKEELKARAAGLKGRLQPGQKYVRGLFSGGTLASETLLIWQQDGVMGEVYSNIATDPRFQLEDATRSQGHTVVDLGEDEFTVGRPHPMIDNDLRIRRLMREAADPEMAVVLLDVVLGYGAHPDPAGELGPAIRRARQQAADEGRELIVIASVTGTQEDPQGLDRQVGLLEDAGAIVCSCNAAAARLAEYVVAG
;
A
#
# COMPACT_ATOMS: atom_id res chain seq x y z
N MET A 1 14.46 -9.64 -11.07
CA MET A 1 13.98 -8.97 -9.85
C MET A 1 13.44 -10.02 -8.90
N LEU A 2 13.79 -9.94 -7.62
CA LEU A 2 13.26 -10.78 -6.55
C LEU A 2 12.52 -9.88 -5.55
N VAL A 3 11.33 -10.30 -5.11
CA VAL A 3 10.51 -9.55 -4.16
C VAL A 3 9.98 -10.50 -3.10
N SER A 4 10.10 -10.14 -1.83
CA SER A 4 9.42 -10.82 -0.73
C SER A 4 9.38 -9.96 0.54
N LYS A 5 8.59 -10.38 1.53
CA LYS A 5 8.88 -10.04 2.94
C LYS A 5 10.29 -10.56 3.31
N PRO A 6 10.96 -10.07 4.37
CA PRO A 6 12.30 -10.51 4.73
C PRO A 6 12.31 -12.02 5.00
N PRO A 7 13.07 -12.82 4.24
CA PRO A 7 13.15 -14.24 4.49
C PRO A 7 13.93 -14.52 5.78
N SER A 8 13.82 -15.75 6.30
CA SER A 8 14.66 -16.17 7.42
C SER A 8 16.14 -16.11 7.03
N PRO A 9 17.07 -15.89 7.97
CA PRO A 9 18.50 -15.76 7.65
C PRO A 9 19.06 -16.93 6.84
N SER A 10 18.62 -18.16 7.14
CA SER A 10 19.06 -19.36 6.41
C SER A 10 18.54 -19.41 4.97
N VAL A 11 17.35 -18.86 4.71
CA VAL A 11 16.80 -18.72 3.35
C VAL A 11 17.50 -17.58 2.62
N THR A 12 17.75 -16.44 3.27
CA THR A 12 18.51 -15.32 2.70
C THR A 12 19.85 -15.77 2.15
N VAL A 13 20.62 -16.54 2.93
CA VAL A 13 21.93 -17.08 2.50
C VAL A 13 21.79 -17.91 1.22
N LYS A 14 20.82 -18.85 1.18
CA LYS A 14 20.60 -19.72 0.01
C LYS A 14 20.21 -18.92 -1.23
N VAL A 15 19.30 -17.95 -1.10
CA VAL A 15 18.85 -17.12 -2.23
C VAL A 15 20.01 -16.26 -2.73
N MET A 16 20.80 -15.65 -1.83
CA MET A 16 21.93 -14.81 -2.21
C MET A 16 23.08 -15.61 -2.85
N GLU A 17 23.28 -16.87 -2.46
CA GLU A 17 24.23 -17.76 -3.14
C GLU A 17 23.83 -18.02 -4.59
N GLN A 18 22.54 -18.26 -4.85
CA GLN A 18 22.02 -18.41 -6.22
C GLN A 18 22.16 -17.11 -7.04
N VAL A 19 21.90 -15.96 -6.42
CA VAL A 19 22.08 -14.65 -7.05
C VAL A 19 23.54 -14.43 -7.46
N ARG A 20 24.51 -14.80 -6.61
CA ARG A 20 25.95 -14.67 -6.91
C ARG A 20 26.40 -15.53 -8.10
N GLN A 21 25.73 -16.65 -8.35
CA GLN A 21 26.03 -17.58 -9.44
C GLN A 21 25.40 -17.15 -10.78
N SER A 22 24.59 -16.08 -10.80
CA SER A 22 23.91 -15.60 -11.99
C SER A 22 24.69 -14.47 -12.69
N ASP A 23 24.82 -14.55 -14.01
CA ASP A 23 25.39 -13.48 -14.83
C ASP A 23 24.43 -12.30 -15.10
N LYS A 24 23.16 -12.43 -14.69
CA LYS A 24 22.15 -11.37 -14.87
C LYS A 24 22.16 -10.41 -13.68
N PRO A 25 22.09 -9.08 -13.92
CA PRO A 25 21.87 -8.12 -12.85
C PRO A 25 20.61 -8.47 -12.04
N ALA A 26 20.75 -8.53 -10.72
CA ALA A 26 19.66 -8.86 -9.83
C ALA A 26 19.29 -7.65 -8.97
N VAL A 27 18.03 -7.22 -9.07
CA VAL A 27 17.40 -6.31 -8.12
C VAL A 27 16.63 -7.13 -7.10
N VAL A 28 16.85 -6.86 -5.82
CA VAL A 28 16.25 -7.62 -4.71
C VAL A 28 15.56 -6.66 -3.77
N CYS A 29 14.27 -6.88 -3.56
CA CYS A 29 13.44 -6.14 -2.60
C CYS A 29 12.97 -7.10 -1.50
N PHE A 30 13.73 -7.14 -0.41
CA PHE A 30 13.28 -7.74 0.84
C PHE A 30 12.73 -6.61 1.71
N LEU A 31 11.40 -6.44 1.72
CA LEU A 31 10.74 -5.28 2.34
C LEU A 31 11.09 -5.18 3.83
N GLY A 32 11.83 -4.15 4.24
CA GLY A 32 12.28 -3.97 5.63
C GLY A 32 13.40 -4.92 6.05
N GLY A 33 14.01 -5.64 5.10
CA GLY A 33 15.16 -6.50 5.33
C GLY A 33 16.49 -5.74 5.27
N ASP A 34 17.53 -6.34 5.84
CA ASP A 34 18.89 -5.81 5.77
C ASP A 34 19.41 -5.83 4.31
N PRO A 35 19.83 -4.68 3.74
CA PRO A 35 20.38 -4.62 2.40
C PRO A 35 21.81 -5.17 2.28
N GLU A 36 22.55 -5.34 3.38
CA GLU A 36 23.96 -5.73 3.34
C GLU A 36 24.20 -7.12 2.70
N PRO A 37 23.43 -8.18 3.03
CA PRO A 37 23.54 -9.46 2.33
C PRO A 37 23.30 -9.37 0.82
N ILE A 38 22.42 -8.46 0.38
CA ILE A 38 22.09 -8.23 -1.03
C ILE A 38 23.29 -7.61 -1.74
N LYS A 39 23.86 -6.54 -1.17
CA LYS A 39 25.06 -5.87 -1.71
C LYS A 39 26.26 -6.82 -1.75
N ALA A 40 26.46 -7.62 -0.69
CA ALA A 40 27.53 -8.62 -0.61
C ALA A 40 27.39 -9.76 -1.63
N ALA A 41 26.19 -9.96 -2.19
CA ALA A 41 25.95 -10.88 -3.29
C ALA A 41 26.20 -10.25 -4.68
N GLY A 42 26.53 -8.96 -4.74
CA GLY A 42 26.66 -8.20 -5.99
C GLY A 42 25.32 -7.78 -6.58
N ALA A 43 24.24 -7.84 -5.81
CA ALA A 43 22.90 -7.45 -6.23
C ALA A 43 22.54 -6.03 -5.76
N ILE A 44 21.51 -5.48 -6.39
CA ILE A 44 21.01 -4.12 -6.16
C ILE A 44 19.85 -4.19 -5.16
N PRO A 45 19.99 -3.66 -3.93
CA PRO A 45 18.90 -3.62 -2.98
C PRO A 45 17.86 -2.57 -3.36
N ALA A 46 16.59 -2.86 -3.07
CA ALA A 46 15.48 -1.91 -3.18
C ALA A 46 14.65 -1.94 -1.89
N SER A 47 14.24 -0.75 -1.43
CA SER A 47 13.49 -0.52 -0.19
C SER A 47 11.97 -0.57 -0.39
N THR A 48 11.50 -0.31 -1.61
CA THR A 48 10.08 -0.33 -2.00
C THR A 48 9.89 -1.13 -3.29
N LEU A 49 8.67 -1.62 -3.52
CA LEU A 49 8.25 -2.26 -4.77
C LEU A 49 8.40 -1.30 -5.95
N GLN A 50 8.08 -0.02 -5.75
CA GLN A 50 8.25 1.02 -6.76
C GLN A 50 9.72 1.19 -7.15
N GLU A 51 10.61 1.34 -6.17
CA GLU A 51 12.05 1.45 -6.41
C GLU A 51 12.58 0.19 -7.09
N ALA A 52 12.15 -0.99 -6.64
CA ALA A 52 12.54 -2.27 -7.23
C ALA A 52 12.16 -2.34 -8.72
N ALA A 53 10.96 -1.88 -9.07
CA ALA A 53 10.49 -1.84 -10.45
C ALA A 53 11.35 -0.90 -11.32
N TYR A 54 11.62 0.32 -10.86
CA TYR A 54 12.47 1.26 -11.61
C TYR A 54 13.92 0.78 -11.74
N LEU A 55 14.50 0.25 -10.66
CA LEU A 55 15.86 -0.29 -10.70
C LEU A 55 15.93 -1.50 -11.63
N ALA A 56 14.91 -2.36 -11.65
CA ALA A 56 14.85 -3.51 -12.55
C ALA A 56 14.73 -3.09 -14.01
N ALA A 57 13.89 -2.09 -14.31
CA ALA A 57 13.78 -1.50 -15.64
C ALA A 57 15.12 -0.92 -16.12
N ALA A 58 15.85 -0.25 -15.22
CA ALA A 58 17.18 0.30 -15.51
C ALA A 58 18.25 -0.75 -15.83
N GLN A 59 18.02 -2.03 -15.50
CA GLN A 59 18.93 -3.14 -15.88
C GLN A 59 18.63 -3.72 -17.26
N VAL A 60 17.54 -3.30 -17.93
CA VAL A 60 17.20 -3.79 -19.26
C VAL A 60 18.09 -3.11 -20.30
N LYS A 61 18.62 -3.90 -21.24
CA LYS A 61 19.49 -3.40 -22.31
C LYS A 61 18.76 -2.33 -23.14
N GLY A 62 19.37 -1.17 -23.29
CA GLY A 62 18.80 -0.04 -24.04
C GLY A 62 17.82 0.82 -23.24
N TYR A 63 17.82 0.71 -21.90
CA TYR A 63 17.11 1.67 -21.06
C TYR A 63 17.70 3.07 -21.20
N GLU A 64 16.87 4.04 -21.58
CA GLU A 64 17.21 5.47 -21.73
C GLU A 64 16.41 6.36 -20.76
N GLY A 65 15.72 5.75 -19.80
CA GLY A 65 14.91 6.48 -18.82
C GLY A 65 15.74 7.17 -17.73
N PRO A 66 15.11 8.06 -16.96
CA PRO A 66 15.75 8.72 -15.82
C PRO A 66 16.15 7.72 -14.71
N PRO A 67 17.09 8.09 -13.82
CA PRO A 67 17.40 7.33 -12.62
C PRO A 67 16.18 7.15 -11.71
N ALA A 68 16.06 5.99 -11.06
CA ALA A 68 14.96 5.67 -10.15
C ALA A 68 14.79 6.73 -9.03
N GLU A 69 15.91 7.19 -8.45
CA GLU A 69 15.92 8.20 -7.40
C GLU A 69 15.32 9.53 -7.86
N GLU A 70 15.65 9.99 -9.07
CA GLU A 70 15.13 11.23 -9.63
C GLU A 70 13.61 11.17 -9.83
N VAL A 71 13.11 10.06 -10.38
CA VAL A 71 11.67 9.86 -10.60
C VAL A 71 10.91 9.84 -9.28
N ILE A 72 11.41 9.10 -8.29
CA ILE A 72 10.77 8.98 -6.98
C ILE A 72 10.84 10.31 -6.23
N ALA A 73 11.95 11.05 -6.31
CA ALA A 73 12.08 12.36 -5.68
C ALA A 73 11.08 13.37 -6.26
N ARG A 74 10.95 13.42 -7.60
CA ARG A 74 9.96 14.28 -8.26
C ARG A 74 8.54 13.92 -7.85
N GLU A 75 8.18 12.63 -7.87
CA GLU A 75 6.86 12.17 -7.46
C GLU A 75 6.56 12.54 -6.00
N LYS A 76 7.52 12.41 -5.08
CA LYS A 76 7.36 12.84 -3.68
C LYS A 76 6.99 14.32 -3.57
N GLU A 77 7.62 15.20 -4.33
CA GLU A 77 7.30 16.64 -4.31
C GLU A 77 5.90 16.93 -4.86
N GLU A 78 5.50 16.25 -5.94
CA GLU A 78 4.14 16.33 -6.49
C GLU A 78 3.09 15.84 -5.48
N LEU A 79 3.36 14.74 -4.78
CA LEU A 79 2.50 14.19 -3.74
C LEU A 79 2.37 15.14 -2.55
N LYS A 80 3.45 15.80 -2.12
CA LYS A 80 3.40 16.82 -1.04
C LYS A 80 2.52 18.00 -1.44
N ALA A 81 2.67 18.51 -2.66
CA ALA A 81 1.84 19.60 -3.17
C ALA A 81 0.36 19.20 -3.21
N ARG A 82 0.06 17.97 -3.67
CA ARG A 82 -1.30 17.41 -3.66
C ARG A 82 -1.86 17.26 -2.25
N ALA A 83 -1.05 16.73 -1.32
CA ALA A 83 -1.42 16.51 0.07
C ALA A 83 -1.80 17.83 0.78
N ALA A 84 -1.09 18.93 0.51
CA ALA A 84 -1.42 20.24 1.08
C ALA A 84 -2.84 20.70 0.72
N GLY A 85 -3.26 20.51 -0.54
CA GLY A 85 -4.62 20.84 -0.98
C GLY A 85 -5.69 19.94 -0.36
N LEU A 86 -5.36 18.66 -0.14
CA LEU A 86 -6.25 17.69 0.51
C LEU A 86 -6.40 17.97 2.01
N LYS A 87 -5.29 18.24 2.70
CA LYS A 87 -5.25 18.58 4.12
C LYS A 87 -6.10 19.82 4.44
N GLY A 88 -6.09 20.81 3.54
CA GLY A 88 -6.92 22.02 3.66
C GLY A 88 -8.44 21.78 3.64
N ARG A 89 -8.91 20.58 3.27
CA ARG A 89 -10.33 20.19 3.25
C ARG A 89 -10.78 19.49 4.53
N LEU A 90 -9.83 19.07 5.36
CA LEU A 90 -10.12 18.31 6.58
C LEU A 90 -10.55 19.24 7.72
N GLN A 91 -11.47 18.76 8.55
CA GLN A 91 -11.89 19.46 9.76
C GLN A 91 -10.87 19.27 10.89
N PRO A 92 -10.80 20.21 11.86
CA PRO A 92 -10.04 20.01 13.09
C PRO A 92 -10.45 18.70 13.78
N GLY A 93 -9.47 17.83 14.06
CA GLY A 93 -9.70 16.51 14.68
C GLY A 93 -9.62 15.33 13.71
N GLN A 94 -9.76 15.56 12.39
CA GLN A 94 -9.49 14.52 11.39
C GLN A 94 -7.98 14.34 11.23
N LYS A 95 -7.43 13.34 11.91
CA LYS A 95 -5.98 13.16 12.05
C LYS A 95 -5.52 11.75 11.73
N TYR A 96 -6.40 10.76 11.69
CA TYR A 96 -5.98 9.38 11.48
C TYR A 96 -6.09 8.94 10.03
N VAL A 97 -5.15 8.08 9.65
CA VAL A 97 -5.17 7.33 8.39
C VAL A 97 -5.25 5.85 8.70
N ARG A 98 -6.05 5.12 7.93
CA ARG A 98 -6.19 3.67 8.06
C ARG A 98 -6.10 2.98 6.71
N GLY A 99 -5.19 2.04 6.57
CA GLY A 99 -4.99 1.23 5.37
C GLY A 99 -5.66 -0.13 5.50
N LEU A 100 -6.52 -0.49 4.54
CA LEU A 100 -7.29 -1.74 4.53
C LEU A 100 -6.87 -2.60 3.34
N PHE A 101 -5.92 -3.50 3.58
CA PHE A 101 -5.22 -4.21 2.52
C PHE A 101 -5.77 -5.61 2.27
N SER A 102 -5.83 -6.00 1.00
CA SER A 102 -6.05 -7.37 0.55
C SER A 102 -4.74 -8.10 0.22
N GLY A 103 -3.70 -7.37 -0.17
CA GLY A 103 -2.37 -7.89 -0.47
C GLY A 103 -1.37 -7.62 0.65
N GLY A 104 -0.90 -8.68 1.32
CA GLY A 104 -0.05 -8.52 2.50
C GLY A 104 1.32 -7.88 2.26
N THR A 105 1.90 -8.05 1.06
CA THR A 105 3.13 -7.34 0.67
C THR A 105 2.89 -5.82 0.55
N LEU A 106 1.73 -5.40 0.04
CA LEU A 106 1.34 -4.00 -0.08
C LEU A 106 1.06 -3.38 1.30
N ALA A 107 0.44 -4.17 2.21
CA ALA A 107 0.27 -3.81 3.60
C ALA A 107 1.63 -3.60 4.29
N SER A 108 2.56 -4.54 4.12
CA SER A 108 3.91 -4.45 4.70
C SER A 108 4.70 -3.25 4.16
N GLU A 109 4.66 -2.98 2.85
CA GLU A 109 5.30 -1.81 2.27
C GLU A 109 4.73 -0.51 2.84
N THR A 110 3.41 -0.40 2.96
CA THR A 110 2.75 0.78 3.53
C THR A 110 3.14 0.98 4.99
N LEU A 111 3.15 -0.09 5.79
CA LEU A 111 3.55 -0.04 7.20
C LEU A 111 4.99 0.45 7.35
N LEU A 112 5.92 -0.05 6.52
CA LEU A 112 7.31 0.39 6.54
C LEU A 112 7.46 1.87 6.15
N ILE A 113 6.71 2.33 5.15
CA ILE A 113 6.72 3.75 4.76
C ILE A 113 6.20 4.62 5.91
N TRP A 114 5.06 4.27 6.52
CA TRP A 114 4.46 5.07 7.59
C TRP A 114 5.22 5.05 8.92
N GLN A 115 6.02 4.00 9.17
CA GLN A 115 6.92 3.93 10.31
C GLN A 115 8.28 4.60 10.04
N GLN A 116 8.55 4.98 8.79
CA GLN A 116 9.81 5.58 8.42
C GLN A 116 9.95 6.97 9.06
N ASP A 117 11.13 7.25 9.62
CA ASP A 117 11.53 8.57 10.13
C ASP A 117 10.62 9.18 11.24
N GLY A 118 9.65 8.42 11.75
CA GLY A 118 8.78 8.78 12.88
C GLY A 118 7.78 9.91 12.61
N VAL A 119 7.60 10.31 11.35
CA VAL A 119 6.80 11.49 10.94
C VAL A 119 5.33 11.36 11.38
N MET A 120 4.77 10.15 11.32
CA MET A 120 3.39 9.87 11.70
C MET A 120 3.18 9.59 13.19
N GLY A 121 4.25 9.49 13.97
CA GLY A 121 4.17 8.96 15.34
C GLY A 121 3.84 7.47 15.35
N GLU A 122 2.86 7.07 16.17
CA GLU A 122 2.51 5.66 16.39
C GLU A 122 1.61 5.12 15.26
N VAL A 123 2.06 4.04 14.62
CA VAL A 123 1.32 3.35 13.56
C VAL A 123 1.13 1.89 13.97
N TYR A 124 -0.13 1.52 14.21
CA TYR A 124 -0.50 0.18 14.65
C TYR A 124 -0.77 -0.77 13.48
N SER A 125 -0.55 -2.07 13.67
CA SER A 125 -0.88 -3.07 12.66
C SER A 125 -1.05 -4.47 13.25
N ASN A 126 -1.86 -5.31 12.59
CA ASN A 126 -1.90 -6.74 12.88
C ASN A 126 -0.65 -7.48 12.38
N ILE A 127 0.09 -6.89 11.44
CA ILE A 127 1.36 -7.43 10.90
C ILE A 127 2.60 -6.68 11.43
N ALA A 128 2.45 -5.90 12.50
CA ALA A 128 3.57 -5.20 13.13
C ALA A 128 4.55 -6.21 13.75
N THR A 129 5.85 -6.03 13.51
CA THR A 129 6.90 -6.87 14.11
C THR A 129 7.29 -6.43 15.52
N ASP A 130 7.10 -5.14 15.84
CA ASP A 130 7.30 -4.62 17.20
C ASP A 130 6.00 -4.78 18.01
N PRO A 131 6.01 -5.54 19.12
CA PRO A 131 4.81 -5.78 19.93
C PRO A 131 4.14 -4.51 20.46
N ARG A 132 4.87 -3.39 20.58
CA ARG A 132 4.32 -2.11 21.04
C ARG A 132 3.31 -1.49 20.06
N PHE A 133 3.43 -1.84 18.78
CA PHE A 133 2.59 -1.35 17.70
C PHE A 133 1.63 -2.42 17.18
N GLN A 134 1.57 -3.58 17.83
CA GLN A 134 0.62 -4.62 17.45
C GLN A 134 -0.79 -4.22 17.92
N LEU A 135 -1.80 -4.46 17.08
CA LEU A 135 -3.20 -4.28 17.48
C LEU A 135 -3.58 -5.32 18.54
N GLU A 136 -4.18 -4.88 19.65
CA GLU A 136 -4.74 -5.79 20.66
C GLU A 136 -5.90 -6.63 20.10
N ASP A 137 -6.73 -6.01 19.27
CA ASP A 137 -7.81 -6.64 18.53
C ASP A 137 -7.72 -6.20 17.07
N ALA A 138 -7.28 -7.09 16.19
CA ALA A 138 -7.10 -6.78 14.78
C ALA A 138 -8.39 -6.30 14.08
N THR A 139 -9.57 -6.64 14.62
CA THR A 139 -10.85 -6.20 14.07
C THR A 139 -11.19 -4.74 14.36
N ARG A 140 -10.37 -4.07 15.18
CA ARG A 140 -10.53 -2.67 15.59
C ARG A 140 -9.24 -1.89 15.31
N SER A 141 -9.36 -0.78 14.60
CA SER A 141 -8.23 0.11 14.35
C SER A 141 -7.95 1.00 15.57
N GLN A 142 -6.69 1.39 15.73
CA GLN A 142 -6.22 2.30 16.78
C GLN A 142 -5.32 3.36 16.14
N GLY A 143 -5.68 4.63 16.28
CA GLY A 143 -4.92 5.74 15.72
C GLY A 143 -4.66 5.57 14.21
N HIS A 144 -3.40 5.79 13.80
CA HIS A 144 -2.93 5.40 12.48
C HIS A 144 -2.81 3.87 12.42
N THR A 145 -3.39 3.23 11.41
CA THR A 145 -3.43 1.76 11.38
C THR A 145 -3.24 1.21 9.97
N VAL A 146 -2.42 0.17 9.83
CA VAL A 146 -2.41 -0.69 8.63
C VAL A 146 -2.98 -2.05 8.98
N VAL A 147 -3.97 -2.52 8.24
CA VAL A 147 -4.56 -3.85 8.44
C VAL A 147 -4.35 -4.68 7.19
N ASP A 148 -3.69 -5.82 7.33
CA ASP A 148 -3.70 -6.88 6.33
C ASP A 148 -4.91 -7.78 6.58
N LEU A 149 -5.95 -7.64 5.77
CA LEU A 149 -7.17 -8.42 5.90
C LEU A 149 -7.00 -9.85 5.34
N GLY A 150 -5.85 -10.15 4.73
CA GLY A 150 -5.52 -11.47 4.19
C GLY A 150 -4.98 -12.45 5.23
N GLU A 151 -4.60 -11.95 6.41
CA GLU A 151 -4.09 -12.78 7.50
C GLU A 151 -5.15 -13.75 8.05
N ASP A 152 -4.69 -14.85 8.63
CA ASP A 152 -5.52 -16.01 9.03
C ASP A 152 -6.70 -15.60 9.93
N GLU A 153 -6.49 -14.66 10.84
CA GLU A 153 -7.51 -14.12 11.76
C GLU A 153 -8.77 -13.54 11.07
N PHE A 154 -8.64 -13.16 9.79
CA PHE A 154 -9.74 -12.63 8.98
C PHE A 154 -10.32 -13.64 7.99
N THR A 155 -9.58 -14.71 7.68
CA THR A 155 -9.92 -15.66 6.61
C THR A 155 -10.42 -17.01 7.13
N VAL A 156 -10.41 -17.26 8.45
CA VAL A 156 -11.06 -18.45 9.04
C VAL A 156 -12.57 -18.47 8.70
N GLY A 157 -12.96 -19.45 7.89
CA GLY A 157 -14.36 -19.66 7.48
C GLY A 157 -14.89 -18.61 6.50
N ARG A 158 -14.01 -17.84 5.85
CA ARG A 158 -14.37 -16.80 4.87
C ARG A 158 -13.41 -16.83 3.67
N PRO A 159 -13.85 -16.41 2.48
CA PRO A 159 -12.92 -16.21 1.36
C PRO A 159 -11.88 -15.13 1.68
N HIS A 160 -10.69 -15.25 1.09
CA HIS A 160 -9.64 -14.24 1.19
C HIS A 160 -10.13 -12.89 0.61
N PRO A 161 -9.76 -11.73 1.18
CA PRO A 161 -10.24 -10.40 0.75
C PRO A 161 -9.87 -9.99 -0.68
N MET A 162 -8.93 -10.70 -1.30
CA MET A 162 -8.60 -10.54 -2.73
C MET A 162 -9.67 -11.16 -3.64
N ILE A 163 -10.44 -12.12 -3.13
CA ILE A 163 -11.48 -12.87 -3.84
C ILE A 163 -12.87 -12.31 -3.54
N ASP A 164 -13.10 -11.80 -2.32
CA ASP A 164 -14.39 -11.32 -1.84
C ASP A 164 -14.21 -10.04 -1.01
N ASN A 165 -14.93 -8.95 -1.35
CA ASN A 165 -14.75 -7.66 -0.67
C ASN A 165 -15.67 -7.43 0.54
N ASP A 166 -16.52 -8.38 0.96
CA ASP A 166 -17.51 -8.18 2.02
C ASP A 166 -16.86 -7.69 3.33
N LEU A 167 -15.75 -8.33 3.73
CA LEU A 167 -14.99 -7.90 4.90
C LEU A 167 -14.41 -6.49 4.73
N ARG A 168 -13.84 -6.19 3.55
CA ARG A 168 -13.23 -4.90 3.25
C ARG A 168 -14.26 -3.77 3.28
N ILE A 169 -15.42 -3.99 2.67
CA ILE A 169 -16.55 -3.05 2.65
C ILE A 169 -17.06 -2.79 4.06
N ARG A 170 -17.28 -3.86 4.86
CA ARG A 170 -17.68 -3.67 6.27
C ARG A 170 -16.64 -2.89 7.07
N ARG A 171 -15.36 -3.18 6.86
CA ARG A 171 -14.27 -2.46 7.55
C ARG A 171 -14.23 -0.99 7.13
N LEU A 172 -14.30 -0.70 5.83
CA LEU A 172 -14.39 0.67 5.30
C LEU A 172 -15.55 1.44 5.94
N MET A 173 -16.75 0.85 6.04
CA MET A 173 -17.89 1.52 6.65
C MET A 173 -17.69 1.79 8.15
N ARG A 174 -16.96 0.94 8.88
CA ARG A 174 -16.60 1.21 10.28
C ARG A 174 -15.60 2.35 10.39
N GLU A 175 -14.56 2.37 9.55
CA GLU A 175 -13.60 3.48 9.56
C GLU A 175 -14.28 4.79 9.16
N ALA A 176 -15.20 4.72 8.20
CA ALA A 176 -15.98 5.87 7.79
C ALA A 176 -16.90 6.40 8.90
N ALA A 177 -17.22 5.64 9.95
CA ALA A 177 -18.05 6.10 11.07
C ALA A 177 -17.24 6.77 12.19
N ASP A 178 -15.92 6.73 12.13
CA ASP A 178 -15.04 7.36 13.12
C ASP A 178 -14.84 8.85 12.75
N PRO A 179 -15.20 9.79 13.64
CA PRO A 179 -15.10 11.23 13.36
C PRO A 179 -13.65 11.73 13.27
N GLU A 180 -12.67 11.00 13.81
CA GLU A 180 -11.25 11.37 13.76
C GLU A 180 -10.56 10.91 12.45
N MET A 181 -11.29 10.19 11.58
CA MET A 181 -10.74 9.68 10.34
C MET A 181 -10.61 10.74 9.25
N ALA A 182 -9.39 10.90 8.75
CA ALA A 182 -9.06 11.76 7.62
C ALA A 182 -8.95 10.98 6.31
N VAL A 183 -8.22 9.87 6.32
CA VAL A 183 -7.84 9.13 5.11
C VAL A 183 -8.07 7.63 5.28
N VAL A 184 -8.70 6.99 4.31
CA VAL A 184 -8.68 5.53 4.15
C VAL A 184 -7.89 5.16 2.91
N LEU A 185 -6.91 4.27 3.06
CA LEU A 185 -6.09 3.74 1.96
C LEU A 185 -6.54 2.31 1.62
N LEU A 186 -6.77 2.05 0.33
CA LEU A 186 -7.15 0.74 -0.20
C LEU A 186 -6.16 0.27 -1.27
N ASP A 187 -5.89 -1.03 -1.33
CA ASP A 187 -5.29 -1.66 -2.50
C ASP A 187 -6.35 -2.39 -3.35
N VAL A 188 -6.13 -2.48 -4.65
CA VAL A 188 -6.89 -3.34 -5.54
C VAL A 188 -5.90 -4.19 -6.32
N VAL A 189 -5.96 -5.51 -6.12
CA VAL A 189 -5.11 -6.47 -6.82
C VAL A 189 -5.93 -7.14 -7.93
N LEU A 190 -5.42 -7.12 -9.15
CA LEU A 190 -6.03 -7.72 -10.34
C LEU A 190 -5.35 -9.03 -10.71
N GLY A 191 -5.86 -9.65 -11.77
CA GLY A 191 -5.31 -10.87 -12.35
C GLY A 191 -6.09 -12.12 -11.96
N TYR A 192 -5.56 -13.26 -12.39
CA TYR A 192 -6.21 -14.55 -12.18
C TYR A 192 -6.30 -14.89 -10.69
N GLY A 193 -7.47 -15.35 -10.27
CA GLY A 193 -7.75 -15.72 -8.88
C GLY A 193 -8.11 -14.54 -7.97
N ALA A 194 -8.09 -13.31 -8.45
CA ALA A 194 -8.70 -12.17 -7.76
C ALA A 194 -10.20 -12.04 -8.11
N HIS A 195 -10.92 -11.18 -7.38
CA HIS A 195 -12.31 -10.84 -7.66
C HIS A 195 -12.46 -10.39 -9.14
N PRO A 196 -13.55 -10.76 -9.85
CA PRO A 196 -13.72 -10.43 -11.27
C PRO A 196 -13.98 -8.95 -11.55
N ASP A 197 -14.47 -8.19 -10.56
CA ASP A 197 -14.70 -6.75 -10.68
C ASP A 197 -14.55 -6.00 -9.34
N PRO A 198 -13.33 -5.92 -8.76
CA PRO A 198 -13.14 -5.41 -7.40
C PRO A 198 -13.53 -3.93 -7.25
N ALA A 199 -13.21 -3.07 -8.22
CA ALA A 199 -13.60 -1.66 -8.19
C ALA A 199 -15.11 -1.47 -8.36
N GLY A 200 -15.77 -2.33 -9.15
CA GLY A 200 -17.24 -2.33 -9.27
C GLY A 200 -17.95 -2.59 -7.95
N GLU A 201 -17.35 -3.40 -7.07
CA GLU A 201 -17.90 -3.72 -5.74
C GLU A 201 -17.49 -2.69 -4.68
N LEU A 202 -16.23 -2.24 -4.68
CA LEU A 202 -15.71 -1.25 -3.73
C LEU A 202 -16.25 0.17 -4.00
N GLY A 203 -16.46 0.55 -5.27
CA GLY A 203 -16.89 1.89 -5.67
C GLY A 203 -18.18 2.37 -4.98
N PRO A 204 -19.27 1.59 -4.96
CA PRO A 204 -20.47 1.92 -4.20
C PRO A 204 -20.22 2.13 -2.70
N ALA A 205 -19.36 1.31 -2.09
CA ALA A 205 -19.00 1.44 -0.68
C ALA A 205 -18.18 2.71 -0.41
N ILE A 206 -17.25 3.05 -1.30
CA ILE A 206 -16.47 4.30 -1.25
C ILE A 206 -17.41 5.51 -1.30
N ARG A 207 -18.35 5.55 -2.26
CA ARG A 207 -19.32 6.64 -2.34
C ARG A 207 -20.14 6.76 -1.06
N ARG A 208 -20.60 5.64 -0.51
CA ARG A 208 -21.39 5.61 0.73
C ARG A 208 -20.58 6.11 1.94
N ALA A 209 -19.35 5.64 2.10
CA ALA A 209 -18.45 6.06 3.17
C ALA A 209 -18.18 7.57 3.12
N ARG A 210 -17.92 8.10 1.92
CA ARG A 210 -17.72 9.53 1.72
C ARG A 210 -18.98 10.35 1.96
N GLN A 211 -20.14 9.87 1.52
CA GLN A 211 -21.42 10.53 1.78
C GLN A 211 -21.74 10.59 3.27
N GLN A 212 -21.52 9.50 4.01
CA GLN A 212 -21.72 9.47 5.46
C GLN A 212 -20.86 10.52 6.18
N ALA A 213 -19.59 10.66 5.77
CA ALA A 213 -18.72 11.71 6.29
C ALA A 213 -19.22 13.12 5.94
N ALA A 214 -19.66 13.32 4.70
CA ALA A 214 -20.18 14.60 4.24
C ALA A 214 -21.47 15.02 4.98
N ASP A 215 -22.37 14.06 5.26
CA ASP A 215 -23.59 14.28 6.04
C ASP A 215 -23.29 14.75 7.47
N GLU A 216 -22.10 14.41 7.99
CA GLU A 216 -21.57 14.85 9.29
C GLU A 216 -20.71 16.13 9.19
N GLY A 217 -20.62 16.75 8.01
CA GLY A 217 -19.87 17.99 7.78
C GLY A 217 -18.35 17.83 7.68
N ARG A 218 -17.86 16.60 7.47
CA ARG A 218 -16.43 16.27 7.36
C ARG A 218 -16.11 15.64 6.01
N GLU A 219 -14.84 15.68 5.61
CA GLU A 219 -14.37 15.04 4.38
C GLU A 219 -13.70 13.71 4.69
N LEU A 220 -14.14 12.61 4.07
CA LEU A 220 -13.36 11.37 4.08
C LEU A 220 -12.60 11.24 2.76
N ILE A 221 -11.28 11.35 2.84
CA ILE A 221 -10.40 11.13 1.69
C ILE A 221 -10.20 9.62 1.53
N VAL A 222 -10.50 9.09 0.35
CA VAL A 222 -10.20 7.69 0.01
C VAL A 222 -9.08 7.70 -1.02
N ILE A 223 -7.97 7.03 -0.71
CA ILE A 223 -6.83 6.84 -1.61
C ILE A 223 -6.79 5.37 -1.99
N ALA A 224 -6.45 5.07 -3.24
CA ALA A 224 -6.27 3.71 -3.70
C ALA A 224 -5.00 3.54 -4.55
N SER A 225 -4.48 2.32 -4.60
CA SER A 225 -3.56 1.88 -5.64
C SER A 225 -4.09 0.61 -6.31
N VAL A 226 -3.87 0.47 -7.61
CA VAL A 226 -4.28 -0.72 -8.38
C VAL A 226 -3.03 -1.45 -8.85
N THR A 227 -2.88 -2.72 -8.44
CA THR A 227 -1.79 -3.60 -8.85
C THR A 227 -2.31 -4.60 -9.87
N GLY A 228 -1.87 -4.47 -11.10
CA GLY A 228 -2.30 -5.29 -12.22
C GLY A 228 -1.87 -4.68 -13.55
N THR A 229 -2.35 -5.25 -14.63
CA THR A 229 -2.03 -4.86 -16.01
C THR A 229 -3.30 -4.68 -16.82
N GLN A 230 -3.17 -4.06 -17.99
CA GLN A 230 -4.28 -3.92 -18.92
C GLN A 230 -4.74 -5.27 -19.50
N GLU A 231 -3.87 -6.29 -19.47
CA GLU A 231 -4.15 -7.63 -19.97
C GLU A 231 -4.87 -8.53 -18.94
N ASP A 232 -4.96 -8.08 -17.67
CA ASP A 232 -5.69 -8.83 -16.66
C ASP A 232 -7.19 -8.86 -16.96
N PRO A 233 -7.91 -9.95 -16.58
CA PRO A 233 -9.34 -10.12 -16.90
C PRO A 233 -10.24 -8.95 -16.48
N GLN A 234 -9.87 -8.23 -15.42
CA GLN A 234 -10.61 -7.11 -14.86
C GLN A 234 -10.42 -5.79 -15.64
N GLY A 235 -9.30 -5.66 -16.38
CA GLY A 235 -8.84 -4.47 -17.12
C GLY A 235 -8.40 -3.31 -16.22
N LEU A 236 -7.10 -3.01 -16.16
CA LEU A 236 -6.54 -1.95 -15.30
C LEU A 236 -7.27 -0.60 -15.43
N ASP A 237 -7.35 -0.04 -16.64
CA ASP A 237 -7.93 1.29 -16.84
C ASP A 237 -9.41 1.36 -16.43
N ARG A 238 -10.16 0.26 -16.65
CA ARG A 238 -11.56 0.15 -16.23
C ARG A 238 -11.67 0.18 -14.70
N GLN A 239 -10.81 -0.55 -14.00
CA GLN A 239 -10.82 -0.60 -12.53
C GLN A 239 -10.41 0.75 -11.93
N VAL A 240 -9.40 1.41 -12.49
CA VAL A 240 -8.99 2.76 -12.10
C VAL A 240 -10.15 3.75 -12.27
N GLY A 241 -10.77 3.79 -13.45
CA GLY A 241 -11.88 4.69 -13.73
C GLY A 241 -13.06 4.52 -12.78
N LEU A 242 -13.42 3.26 -12.44
CA LEU A 242 -14.50 2.98 -11.48
C LEU A 242 -14.22 3.51 -10.07
N LEU A 243 -12.96 3.47 -9.62
CA LEU A 243 -12.55 4.02 -8.33
C LEU A 243 -12.55 5.55 -8.35
N GLU A 244 -12.05 6.16 -9.42
CA GLU A 244 -12.04 7.62 -9.60
C GLU A 244 -13.48 8.18 -9.68
N ASP A 245 -14.37 7.51 -10.42
CA ASP A 245 -15.81 7.83 -10.49
C ASP A 245 -16.52 7.67 -9.13
N ALA A 246 -15.99 6.83 -8.24
CA ALA A 246 -16.46 6.72 -6.86
C ALA A 246 -15.91 7.83 -5.94
N GLY A 247 -14.98 8.65 -6.44
CA GLY A 247 -14.33 9.74 -5.72
C GLY A 247 -13.10 9.30 -4.94
N ALA A 248 -12.53 8.14 -5.24
CA ALA A 248 -11.22 7.75 -4.72
C ALA A 248 -10.10 8.44 -5.52
N ILE A 249 -9.01 8.73 -4.84
CA ILE A 249 -7.77 9.20 -5.44
C ILE A 249 -6.91 7.99 -5.77
N VAL A 250 -6.79 7.64 -7.04
CA VAL A 250 -5.93 6.53 -7.47
C VAL A 250 -4.51 7.05 -7.71
N CYS A 251 -3.53 6.41 -7.07
CA CYS A 251 -2.10 6.72 -7.24
C CYS A 251 -1.43 5.72 -8.17
N SER A 252 -0.27 6.11 -8.72
CA SER A 252 0.55 5.35 -9.66
C SER A 252 1.00 3.97 -9.15
N CYS A 253 1.21 3.86 -7.84
CA CYS A 253 1.61 2.62 -7.17
C CYS A 253 1.28 2.67 -5.67
N ASN A 254 1.48 1.55 -4.97
CA ASN A 254 1.24 1.46 -3.54
C ASN A 254 2.13 2.41 -2.71
N ALA A 255 3.43 2.51 -3.03
CA ALA A 255 4.32 3.44 -2.35
C ALA A 255 3.89 4.91 -2.50
N ALA A 256 3.41 5.31 -3.67
CA ALA A 256 2.87 6.66 -3.90
C ALA A 256 1.58 6.89 -3.10
N ALA A 257 0.70 5.89 -3.06
CA ALA A 257 -0.55 5.94 -2.28
C ALA A 257 -0.28 6.07 -0.77
N ALA A 258 0.67 5.28 -0.25
CA ALA A 258 1.11 5.33 1.14
C ALA A 258 1.67 6.70 1.51
N ARG A 259 2.58 7.24 0.70
CA ARG A 259 3.17 8.59 0.92
C ARG A 259 2.15 9.70 0.85
N LEU A 260 1.22 9.65 -0.10
CA LEU A 260 0.15 10.66 -0.18
C LEU A 260 -0.69 10.64 1.10
N ALA A 261 -1.07 9.45 1.56
CA ALA A 261 -1.88 9.28 2.75
C ALA A 261 -1.15 9.78 4.01
N GLU A 262 0.14 9.48 4.14
CA GLU A 262 1.04 10.02 5.16
C GLU A 262 1.06 11.56 5.11
N TYR A 263 1.40 12.15 3.95
CA TYR A 263 1.56 13.60 3.82
C TYR A 263 0.27 14.39 4.09
N VAL A 264 -0.90 13.78 3.90
CA VAL A 264 -2.19 14.41 4.24
C VAL A 264 -2.36 14.58 5.74
N VAL A 265 -1.89 13.62 6.54
CA VAL A 265 -2.09 13.61 8.00
C VAL A 265 -0.86 14.02 8.80
N ALA A 266 0.34 13.93 8.20
CA ALA A 266 1.59 14.36 8.79
C ALA A 266 1.56 15.86 9.13
N GLY A 267 2.02 16.19 10.33
CA GLY A 267 2.05 17.53 10.92
C GLY A 267 3.31 18.29 10.58
#